data_AF-A0A1F8JLR5-F1
#
_entry.id   AF-A0A1F8JLR5-F1
#
_cell.length_a   1.000
_cell.length_b   1.000
_cell.length_c   1.000
_cell.angle_alpha   90.00
_cell.angle_beta   90.00
_cell.angle_gamma   90.00
#
_symmetry.space_group_name_H-M   'P 1'
#
loop_
_entity.id
_entity.type
_entity.pdbx_description
1 polymer ?
#
loop_
_entity_poly.entity_id
_entity_poly.type
_entity_poly.pdbx_seq_one_letter_code
_entity_poly.pdbx_strand_id
1 'polypeptide(L)'
;MNSCFSISLLLLFALASCTKPDNDPLKSLNACKQEFVKEILKQSSNESPFHMSYSLTTVLFSDNAISLFGQISIYDHLPHERKRYEGLTFYKDQGKFVSISLQELFSTSIEKEWLRNYCEQFLKTDAIASSYFSGKTPLLTSLDYNLIHTFILEPEALCIIFQPYTVAGMTDTHPIIKIPYEKLKVHWNPSNPLVKCVPFTPTTDSWTEISEESDELASSQKF
;
A
#
# COMPACT_ATOMS: atom_id res chain seq x y z
N MET A 1 -24.14 6.93 -8.96
CA MET A 1 -23.50 8.25 -8.77
C MET A 1 -22.08 7.99 -8.31
N ASN A 2 -21.11 8.47 -9.09
CA ASN A 2 -19.69 8.22 -8.93
C ASN A 2 -19.13 9.04 -7.76
N SER A 3 -18.69 8.38 -6.68
CA SER A 3 -17.83 8.99 -5.67
C SER A 3 -16.41 8.46 -5.84
N CYS A 4 -15.70 9.01 -6.82
CA CYS A 4 -14.25 9.12 -6.77
C CYS A 4 -13.88 10.09 -5.63
N PHE A 5 -14.08 9.70 -4.39
CA PHE A 5 -13.43 10.38 -3.26
C PHE A 5 -12.01 9.85 -3.19
N SER A 6 -11.12 10.60 -3.83
CA SER A 6 -9.68 10.36 -3.85
C SER A 6 -9.15 10.15 -2.44
N ILE A 7 -8.70 8.94 -2.16
CA ILE A 7 -7.82 8.59 -1.04
C ILE A 7 -6.53 9.45 -1.06
N SER A 8 -6.22 10.10 -2.19
CA SER A 8 -5.22 11.16 -2.31
C SER A 8 -5.38 12.31 -1.31
N LEU A 9 -6.57 12.50 -0.70
CA LEU A 9 -6.80 13.53 0.30
C LEU A 9 -6.00 13.28 1.59
N LEU A 10 -5.79 12.02 2.01
CA LEU A 10 -5.05 11.69 3.23
C LEU A 10 -3.55 12.03 3.14
N LEU A 11 -2.93 11.80 1.96
CA LEU A 11 -1.54 12.16 1.69
C LEU A 11 -1.34 13.67 1.48
N LEU A 12 -2.32 14.37 0.89
CA LEU A 12 -2.28 15.82 0.74
C LEU A 12 -2.40 16.55 2.09
N PHE A 13 -3.16 16.03 3.06
CA PHE A 13 -3.25 16.64 4.40
C PHE A 13 -2.02 16.39 5.27
N ALA A 14 -1.37 15.24 5.16
CA ALA A 14 -0.10 14.98 5.85
C ALA A 14 1.06 15.83 5.31
N LEU A 15 1.00 16.28 4.06
CA LEU A 15 1.99 17.19 3.46
C LEU A 15 1.62 18.68 3.60
N ALA A 16 0.33 19.03 3.68
CA ALA A 16 -0.12 20.41 3.92
C ALA A 16 0.13 20.87 5.36
N SER A 17 0.13 19.96 6.34
CA SER A 17 0.48 20.27 7.74
C SER A 17 1.96 20.66 7.91
N CYS A 18 2.82 20.37 6.93
CA CYS A 18 4.23 20.79 6.93
C CYS A 18 4.45 22.26 6.52
N THR A 19 3.40 23.08 6.32
CA THR A 19 3.55 24.46 5.80
C THR A 19 3.14 25.57 6.78
N LYS A 20 2.86 25.28 8.06
CA LYS A 20 2.70 26.31 9.09
C LYS A 20 3.69 26.12 10.24
N PRO A 21 4.48 27.14 10.60
CA PRO A 21 5.54 27.01 11.60
C PRO A 21 5.05 26.99 13.05
N ASP A 22 3.75 27.10 13.30
CA ASP A 22 3.18 27.04 14.65
C ASP A 22 1.89 26.23 14.64
N ASN A 23 1.99 24.96 15.02
CA ASN A 23 1.00 24.19 15.76
C ASN A 23 1.49 22.76 15.83
N ASP A 24 1.55 22.23 17.05
CA ASP A 24 1.78 20.81 17.37
C ASP A 24 1.18 19.89 16.28
N PRO A 25 2.01 19.29 15.41
CA PRO A 25 1.56 18.55 14.22
C PRO A 25 0.61 17.40 14.58
N LEU A 26 0.78 16.83 15.78
CA LEU A 26 -0.02 15.74 16.31
C LEU A 26 -1.46 16.19 16.63
N LYS A 27 -1.62 17.40 17.19
CA LYS A 27 -2.94 17.99 17.46
C LYS A 27 -3.70 18.30 16.17
N SER A 28 -3.00 18.77 15.15
CA SER A 28 -3.59 19.05 13.83
C SER A 28 -4.07 17.77 13.14
N LEU A 29 -3.31 16.68 13.25
CA LEU A 29 -3.68 15.38 12.67
C LEU A 29 -4.90 14.77 13.38
N ASN A 30 -4.92 14.81 14.72
CA ASN A 30 -6.04 14.31 15.52
C ASN A 30 -7.32 15.10 15.25
N ALA A 31 -7.25 16.43 15.12
CA ALA A 31 -8.40 17.25 14.74
C ALA A 31 -8.96 16.87 13.36
N CYS A 32 -8.08 16.67 12.37
CA CYS A 32 -8.47 16.25 11.01
C CYS A 32 -9.08 14.85 11.00
N LYS A 33 -8.54 13.91 11.79
CA LYS A 33 -9.09 12.55 11.95
C LYS A 33 -10.52 12.61 12.53
N GLN A 34 -10.73 13.44 13.56
CA GLN A 34 -12.04 13.60 14.21
C GLN A 34 -13.07 14.22 13.25
N GLU A 35 -12.67 15.22 12.46
CA GLU A 35 -13.55 15.85 11.47
C GLU A 35 -13.96 14.88 10.35
N PHE A 36 -13.01 14.09 9.85
CA PHE A 36 -13.27 13.04 8.86
C PHE A 36 -14.22 11.94 9.39
N VAL A 37 -13.94 11.43 10.60
CA VAL A 37 -14.81 10.44 11.25
C VAL A 37 -16.22 11.00 11.45
N LYS A 38 -16.35 12.25 11.88
CA LYS A 38 -17.64 12.91 12.09
C LYS A 38 -18.43 13.05 10.79
N GLU A 39 -17.78 13.40 9.68
CA GLU A 39 -18.46 13.55 8.39
C GLU A 39 -18.91 12.18 7.84
N ILE A 40 -18.14 11.12 8.06
CA ILE A 40 -18.57 9.75 7.71
C ILE A 40 -19.75 9.30 8.58
N LEU A 41 -19.66 9.49 9.89
CA LEU A 41 -20.71 9.06 10.83
C LEU A 41 -22.04 9.82 10.63
N LYS A 42 -22.00 11.03 10.07
CA LYS A 42 -23.19 11.79 9.68
C LYS A 42 -23.98 11.11 8.56
N GLN A 43 -23.35 10.20 7.81
CA GLN A 43 -23.95 9.48 6.69
C GLN A 43 -24.35 8.03 7.03
N SER A 44 -23.88 7.47 8.15
CA SER A 44 -24.20 6.09 8.58
C SER A 44 -25.45 6.03 9.44
N SER A 45 -26.40 5.13 9.12
CA SER A 45 -27.59 4.88 9.94
C SER A 45 -27.29 4.04 11.19
N ASN A 46 -28.13 4.16 12.22
CA ASN A 46 -27.96 3.67 13.60
C ASN A 46 -27.78 2.15 13.84
N GLU A 47 -27.49 1.31 12.84
CA GLU A 47 -27.47 -0.15 13.01
C GLU A 47 -26.07 -0.75 12.86
N SER A 48 -25.24 -0.66 13.92
CA SER A 48 -23.83 -1.11 14.02
C SER A 48 -22.82 0.01 13.74
N PRO A 49 -21.77 0.20 14.57
CA PRO A 49 -20.86 1.30 14.36
C PRO A 49 -20.06 1.07 13.08
N PHE A 50 -20.13 2.05 12.18
CA PHE A 50 -19.11 2.24 11.15
C PHE A 50 -17.73 2.14 11.79
N HIS A 51 -16.86 1.31 11.23
CA HIS A 51 -15.49 1.15 11.70
C HIS A 51 -14.53 1.30 10.52
N MET A 52 -13.51 2.14 10.69
CA MET A 52 -12.43 2.29 9.74
C MET A 52 -11.09 2.17 10.46
N SER A 53 -10.25 1.28 9.95
CA SER A 53 -8.86 1.13 10.39
C SER A 53 -7.90 1.39 9.24
N TYR A 54 -6.77 1.99 9.56
CA TYR A 54 -5.64 2.13 8.66
C TYR A 54 -4.38 1.65 9.38
N SER A 55 -3.69 0.69 8.79
CA SER A 55 -2.40 0.20 9.26
C SER A 55 -1.36 0.44 8.19
N LEU A 56 -0.17 0.90 8.58
CA LEU A 56 0.97 1.09 7.70
C LEU A 56 2.22 0.56 8.40
N THR A 57 2.94 -0.33 7.73
CA THR A 57 4.12 -1.01 8.28
C THR A 57 5.30 -0.82 7.34
N THR A 58 6.47 -0.54 7.91
CA THR A 58 7.72 -0.49 7.14
C THR A 58 8.14 -1.90 6.71
N VAL A 59 8.31 -2.10 5.41
CA VAL A 59 8.76 -3.37 4.82
C VAL A 59 10.24 -3.31 4.45
N LEU A 60 10.69 -2.16 3.96
CA LEU A 60 12.10 -1.89 3.68
C LEU A 60 12.48 -0.52 4.24
N PHE A 61 13.61 -0.49 4.93
CA PHE A 61 14.29 0.72 5.33
C PHE A 61 15.77 0.56 4.99
N SER A 62 16.30 1.47 4.18
CA SER A 62 17.70 1.48 3.74
C SER A 62 18.15 2.92 3.50
N ASP A 63 19.45 3.13 3.31
CA ASP A 63 20.00 4.45 3.02
C ASP A 63 19.45 5.10 1.75
N ASN A 64 19.00 4.28 0.79
CA ASN A 64 18.61 4.72 -0.55
C ASN A 64 17.12 4.57 -0.84
N ALA A 65 16.39 3.78 -0.05
CA ALA A 65 14.96 3.56 -0.26
C ALA A 65 14.22 3.20 1.03
N ILE A 66 12.95 3.61 1.08
CA ILE A 66 11.98 3.24 2.10
C ILE A 66 10.76 2.67 1.38
N SER A 67 10.26 1.54 1.85
CA SER A 67 9.00 0.98 1.35
C SER A 67 8.09 0.59 2.50
N LEU A 68 6.84 1.04 2.42
CA LEU A 68 5.82 0.85 3.42
C LEU A 68 4.65 0.10 2.77
N PHE A 69 4.08 -0.84 3.51
CA PHE A 69 2.88 -1.57 3.13
C PHE A 69 1.74 -1.21 4.07
N GLY A 70 0.61 -0.81 3.50
CA GLY A 70 -0.56 -0.39 4.24
C GLY A 70 -1.83 -1.11 3.83
N GLN A 71 -2.79 -1.08 4.74
CA GLN A 71 -4.14 -1.58 4.52
C GLN A 71 -5.15 -0.61 5.12
N ILE A 72 -6.17 -0.27 4.34
CA ILE A 72 -7.38 0.38 4.81
C ILE A 72 -8.45 -0.71 4.95
N SER A 73 -9.10 -0.79 6.10
CA SER A 73 -10.27 -1.67 6.32
C SER A 73 -11.47 -0.80 6.68
N ILE A 74 -12.58 -0.97 5.96
CA ILE A 74 -13.82 -0.24 6.19
C ILE A 74 -14.93 -1.25 6.42
N TYR A 75 -15.57 -1.14 7.57
CA TYR A 75 -16.81 -1.82 7.89
C TYR A 75 -17.93 -0.78 7.92
N ASP A 76 -18.86 -0.90 6.99
CA ASP A 76 -20.02 -0.01 6.84
C ASP A 76 -21.26 -0.87 6.64
N HIS A 77 -21.66 -1.58 7.69
CA HIS A 77 -22.83 -2.48 7.69
C HIS A 77 -22.78 -3.59 6.61
N LEU A 78 -21.58 -3.93 6.12
CA LEU A 78 -21.37 -4.97 5.12
C LEU A 78 -21.20 -6.34 5.79
N PRO A 79 -21.45 -7.46 5.08
CA PRO A 79 -21.24 -8.81 5.61
C PRO A 79 -19.79 -9.10 6.06
N HIS A 80 -18.83 -8.32 5.56
CA HIS A 80 -17.42 -8.36 5.93
C HIS A 80 -16.78 -7.00 5.67
N GLU A 81 -15.60 -6.78 6.23
CA GLU A 81 -14.81 -5.57 5.97
C GLU A 81 -14.45 -5.46 4.49
N ARG A 82 -14.50 -4.24 3.95
CA ARG A 82 -13.87 -3.90 2.69
C ARG A 82 -12.42 -3.56 2.96
N LYS A 83 -11.49 -4.31 2.37
CA LYS A 83 -10.05 -4.06 2.48
C LYS A 83 -9.50 -3.44 1.20
N ARG A 84 -8.56 -2.52 1.34
CA ARG A 84 -7.76 -1.95 0.25
C ARG A 84 -6.30 -1.91 0.67
N TYR A 85 -5.43 -2.44 -0.18
CA TYR A 85 -3.98 -2.37 0.02
C TYR A 85 -3.39 -1.10 -0.56
N GLU A 86 -2.34 -0.63 0.09
CA GLU A 86 -1.53 0.49 -0.33
C GLU A 86 -0.05 0.14 -0.21
N GLY A 87 0.74 0.57 -1.19
CA GLY A 87 2.19 0.45 -1.18
C GLY A 87 2.77 1.84 -1.41
N LEU A 88 3.57 2.32 -0.46
CA LEU A 88 4.23 3.61 -0.53
C LEU A 88 5.73 3.37 -0.61
N THR A 89 6.33 3.73 -1.73
CA THR A 89 7.76 3.54 -1.97
C THR A 89 8.42 4.87 -2.24
N PHE A 90 9.56 5.09 -1.58
CA PHE A 90 10.37 6.28 -1.69
C PHE A 90 11.82 5.91 -2.00
N TYR A 91 12.49 6.74 -2.78
CA TYR A 91 13.93 6.63 -3.02
C TYR A 91 14.62 7.94 -2.64
N LYS A 92 15.91 7.87 -2.35
CA LYS A 92 16.70 9.04 -1.97
C LYS A 92 17.25 9.73 -3.21
N ASP A 93 16.86 10.98 -3.41
CA ASP A 93 17.38 11.87 -4.44
C ASP A 93 17.91 13.15 -3.79
N GLN A 94 19.15 13.53 -4.10
CA GLN A 94 19.79 14.74 -3.57
C GLN A 94 19.62 14.93 -2.03
N GLY A 95 19.69 13.82 -1.29
CA GLY A 95 19.57 13.80 0.17
C GLY A 95 18.13 13.79 0.72
N LYS A 96 17.10 13.81 -0.13
CA LYS A 96 15.69 13.77 0.27
C LYS A 96 15.00 12.53 -0.26
N PHE A 97 14.02 12.00 0.48
CA PHE A 97 13.19 10.92 0.00
C PHE A 97 12.05 11.45 -0.89
N VAL A 98 11.92 10.89 -2.09
CA VAL A 98 10.91 11.23 -3.08
C VAL A 98 10.11 9.98 -3.41
N SER A 99 8.79 10.11 -3.53
CA SER A 99 7.91 8.99 -3.87
C SER A 99 8.16 8.51 -5.30
N ILE A 100 8.09 7.20 -5.52
CA ILE A 100 8.16 6.62 -6.86
C ILE A 100 6.93 5.74 -7.12
N SER A 101 6.38 5.87 -8.32
CA SER A 101 5.23 5.10 -8.77
C SER A 101 5.65 3.89 -9.62
N LEU A 102 4.75 2.92 -9.75
CA LEU A 102 4.98 1.76 -10.60
C LEU A 102 5.14 2.14 -12.08
N GLN A 103 4.49 3.23 -12.51
CA GLN A 103 4.59 3.74 -13.88
C GLN A 103 5.98 4.30 -14.20
N GLU A 104 6.69 4.83 -13.19
CA GLU A 104 8.08 5.28 -13.36
C GLU A 104 9.05 4.10 -13.45
N LEU A 105 8.72 2.98 -12.77
CA LEU A 105 9.47 1.72 -12.90
C LEU A 105 9.20 1.01 -14.23
N PHE A 106 7.97 1.06 -14.75
CA PHE A 106 7.55 0.44 -16.01
C PHE A 106 6.86 1.47 -16.88
N SER A 107 7.66 2.24 -17.61
CA SER A 107 7.26 3.43 -18.36
C SER A 107 6.73 3.12 -19.75
N THR A 108 7.29 2.13 -20.43
CA THR A 108 6.96 1.78 -21.82
C THR A 108 5.91 0.67 -21.90
N SER A 109 5.23 0.55 -23.03
CA SER A 109 4.27 -0.55 -23.26
C SER A 109 4.92 -1.93 -23.15
N ILE A 110 6.16 -2.08 -23.60
CA ILE A 110 6.93 -3.33 -23.55
C ILE A 110 7.23 -3.72 -22.09
N GLU A 111 7.66 -2.76 -21.27
CA GLU A 111 7.93 -2.97 -19.83
C GLU A 111 6.64 -3.37 -19.08
N LYS A 112 5.53 -2.67 -19.38
CA LYS A 112 4.21 -2.96 -18.80
C LYS A 112 3.68 -4.34 -19.20
N GLU A 113 3.81 -4.69 -20.47
CA GLU A 113 3.41 -5.99 -20.99
C GLU A 113 4.24 -7.12 -20.38
N TRP A 114 5.54 -6.91 -20.21
CA TRP A 114 6.39 -7.87 -19.52
C TRP A 114 5.92 -8.09 -18.08
N LEU A 115 5.67 -7.01 -17.32
CA LEU A 115 5.21 -7.11 -15.93
C LEU A 115 3.88 -7.85 -15.84
N ARG A 116 2.94 -7.54 -16.73
CA ARG A 116 1.65 -8.22 -16.87
C ARG A 116 1.84 -9.72 -17.10
N ASN A 117 2.66 -10.07 -18.08
CA ASN A 117 2.92 -11.46 -18.46
C ASN A 117 3.60 -12.21 -17.30
N TYR A 118 4.56 -11.60 -16.62
CA TYR A 118 5.22 -12.21 -15.46
C TYR A 118 4.19 -12.56 -14.37
N CYS A 119 3.36 -11.60 -14.00
CA CYS A 119 2.32 -11.79 -12.98
C CYS A 119 1.28 -12.84 -13.42
N GLU A 120 0.81 -12.76 -14.66
CA GLU A 120 -0.18 -13.70 -15.22
C GLU A 120 0.35 -15.13 -15.23
N GLN A 121 1.61 -15.34 -15.67
CA GLN A 121 2.22 -16.67 -15.67
C GLN A 121 2.36 -17.21 -14.26
N PHE A 122 2.79 -16.38 -13.30
CA PHE A 122 2.86 -16.78 -11.90
C PHE A 122 1.50 -17.20 -11.35
N LEU A 123 0.43 -16.43 -11.63
CA LEU A 123 -0.94 -16.72 -11.21
C LEU A 123 -1.53 -17.98 -11.88
N LYS A 124 -1.01 -18.38 -13.04
CA LYS A 124 -1.37 -19.63 -13.73
C LYS A 124 -0.66 -20.87 -13.16
N THR A 125 0.41 -20.68 -12.40
CA THR A 125 1.10 -21.81 -11.75
C THR A 125 0.30 -22.36 -10.57
N ASP A 126 0.50 -23.63 -10.24
CA ASP A 126 -0.12 -24.28 -9.06
C ASP A 126 0.40 -23.71 -7.72
N ALA A 127 1.35 -22.77 -7.73
CA ALA A 127 1.85 -22.11 -6.53
C ALA A 127 0.76 -21.29 -5.83
N ILE A 128 -0.28 -20.86 -6.55
CA ILE A 128 -1.47 -20.20 -5.99
C ILE A 128 -2.71 -20.98 -6.44
N ALA A 129 -2.99 -22.10 -5.78
CA ALA A 129 -4.10 -22.99 -6.15
C ALA A 129 -5.50 -22.33 -6.08
N SER A 130 -5.64 -21.22 -5.37
CA SER A 130 -6.89 -20.42 -5.28
C SER A 130 -6.97 -19.27 -6.30
N SER A 131 -5.94 -19.09 -7.13
CA SER A 131 -5.93 -18.08 -8.18
C SER A 131 -7.03 -18.35 -9.20
N TYR A 132 -7.73 -17.30 -9.62
CA TYR A 132 -8.73 -17.34 -10.70
C TYR A 132 -8.14 -17.75 -12.06
N PHE A 133 -6.81 -17.75 -12.18
CA PHE A 133 -6.08 -18.13 -13.39
C PHE A 133 -5.57 -19.58 -13.37
N SER A 134 -5.71 -20.27 -12.24
CA SER A 134 -5.15 -21.61 -12.03
C SER A 134 -6.20 -22.71 -12.28
N GLY A 135 -5.74 -23.97 -12.40
CA GLY A 135 -6.59 -25.14 -12.58
C GLY A 135 -6.96 -25.49 -14.03
N LYS A 136 -7.70 -26.60 -14.19
CA LYS A 136 -8.09 -27.14 -15.51
C LYS A 136 -9.09 -26.27 -16.28
N THR A 137 -9.85 -25.46 -15.56
CA THR A 137 -10.91 -24.62 -16.13
C THR A 137 -10.88 -23.27 -15.39
N PRO A 138 -9.88 -22.42 -15.68
CA PRO A 138 -9.68 -21.18 -14.93
C PRO A 138 -10.83 -20.21 -15.17
N LEU A 139 -11.16 -19.41 -14.17
CA LEU A 139 -12.19 -18.36 -14.25
C LEU A 139 -11.74 -17.20 -15.15
N LEU A 140 -10.44 -16.90 -15.13
CA LEU A 140 -9.81 -15.84 -15.93
C LEU A 140 -8.63 -16.42 -16.72
N THR A 141 -8.46 -15.99 -17.97
CA THR A 141 -7.39 -16.47 -18.86
C THR A 141 -6.33 -15.41 -19.15
N SER A 142 -6.65 -14.13 -18.92
CA SER A 142 -5.74 -13.00 -19.13
C SER A 142 -5.83 -11.99 -17.99
N LEU A 143 -4.67 -11.51 -17.53
CA LEU A 143 -4.58 -10.49 -16.50
C LEU A 143 -4.66 -9.09 -17.15
N ASP A 144 -5.56 -8.24 -16.66
CA ASP A 144 -5.58 -6.82 -17.01
C ASP A 144 -4.46 -6.08 -16.26
N TYR A 145 -3.63 -5.34 -17.00
CA TYR A 145 -2.56 -4.52 -16.43
C TYR A 145 -3.08 -3.46 -15.45
N ASN A 146 -4.32 -2.97 -15.62
CA ASN A 146 -4.91 -1.98 -14.72
C ASN A 146 -5.09 -2.49 -13.28
N LEU A 147 -5.06 -3.81 -13.07
CA LEU A 147 -5.10 -4.43 -11.74
C LEU A 147 -3.73 -4.45 -11.06
N ILE A 148 -2.65 -4.13 -11.78
CA ILE A 148 -1.27 -4.09 -11.31
C ILE A 148 -0.90 -2.65 -11.00
N HIS A 149 -1.14 -2.22 -9.75
CA HIS A 149 -0.91 -0.84 -9.35
C HIS A 149 -0.30 -0.67 -7.95
N THR A 150 -0.32 -1.71 -7.12
CA THR A 150 0.22 -1.67 -5.76
C THR A 150 1.53 -2.44 -5.73
N PHE A 151 2.59 -1.80 -5.28
CA PHE A 151 3.89 -2.44 -5.15
C PHE A 151 4.62 -1.94 -3.91
N ILE A 152 5.51 -2.78 -3.42
CA ILE A 152 6.47 -2.47 -2.38
C ILE A 152 7.84 -3.06 -2.74
N LEU A 153 8.88 -2.58 -2.08
CA LEU A 153 10.22 -3.13 -2.18
C LEU A 153 10.51 -4.00 -0.96
N GLU A 154 11.02 -5.19 -1.21
CA GLU A 154 11.71 -6.01 -0.24
C GLU A 154 13.23 -5.98 -0.53
N PRO A 155 14.09 -6.48 0.37
CA PRO A 155 15.54 -6.44 0.18
C PRO A 155 16.02 -7.08 -1.12
N GLU A 156 15.36 -8.16 -1.56
CA GLU A 156 15.77 -8.97 -2.72
C GLU A 156 14.75 -8.98 -3.88
N ALA A 157 13.58 -8.38 -3.70
CA ALA A 157 12.51 -8.44 -4.68
C ALA A 157 11.63 -7.19 -4.72
N LEU A 158 11.10 -6.91 -5.91
CA LEU A 158 9.92 -6.06 -6.08
C LEU A 158 8.67 -6.91 -5.83
N CYS A 159 7.80 -6.49 -4.92
CA CYS A 159 6.56 -7.21 -4.64
C CYS A 159 5.37 -6.50 -5.27
N ILE A 160 4.61 -7.21 -6.09
CA ILE A 160 3.31 -6.77 -6.61
C ILE A 160 2.22 -7.30 -5.70
N ILE A 161 1.35 -6.42 -5.23
CA ILE A 161 0.25 -6.77 -4.33
C ILE A 161 -1.07 -6.56 -5.06
N PHE A 162 -1.86 -7.62 -5.16
CA PHE A 162 -3.18 -7.56 -5.77
C PHE A 162 -4.25 -7.21 -4.72
N GLN A 163 -5.23 -6.40 -5.13
CA GLN A 163 -6.36 -6.05 -4.27
C GLN A 163 -7.25 -7.29 -4.05
N PRO A 164 -7.99 -7.38 -2.93
CA PRO A 164 -8.91 -8.49 -2.71
C PRO A 164 -9.89 -8.66 -3.88
N TYR A 165 -10.24 -9.89 -4.23
CA TYR A 165 -11.15 -10.24 -5.32
C TYR A 165 -10.68 -9.90 -6.74
N THR A 166 -9.43 -9.45 -6.94
CA THR A 166 -8.92 -9.17 -8.30
C THR A 166 -8.39 -10.42 -8.99
N VAL A 167 -7.66 -11.26 -8.25
CA VAL A 167 -7.03 -12.48 -8.80
C VAL A 167 -7.27 -13.73 -7.96
N ALA A 168 -7.83 -13.58 -6.76
CA ALA A 168 -8.26 -14.63 -5.84
C ALA A 168 -9.33 -14.08 -4.88
N GLY A 169 -10.03 -14.95 -4.15
CA GLY A 169 -11.03 -14.55 -3.15
C GLY A 169 -10.42 -13.86 -1.92
N MET A 170 -11.26 -13.27 -1.07
CA MET A 170 -10.80 -12.53 0.13
C MET A 170 -10.26 -13.42 1.24
N THR A 171 -10.77 -14.66 1.36
CA THR A 171 -10.30 -15.64 2.35
C THR A 171 -9.05 -16.37 1.88
N ASP A 172 -8.68 -16.22 0.60
CA ASP A 172 -7.45 -16.74 0.06
C ASP A 172 -6.29 -15.86 0.51
N THR A 173 -5.13 -16.46 0.78
CA THR A 173 -3.91 -15.71 1.12
C THR A 173 -3.70 -14.61 0.08
N HIS A 174 -3.53 -13.37 0.53
CA HIS A 174 -3.42 -12.21 -0.36
C HIS A 174 -2.33 -12.48 -1.42
N PRO A 175 -2.67 -12.45 -2.72
CA PRO A 175 -1.72 -12.80 -3.75
C PRO A 175 -0.67 -11.68 -3.85
N ILE A 176 0.50 -11.96 -3.28
CA ILE A 176 1.71 -11.17 -3.40
C ILE A 176 2.63 -11.92 -4.36
N ILE A 177 2.99 -11.26 -5.45
CA ILE A 177 3.96 -11.81 -6.41
C ILE A 177 5.30 -11.14 -6.16
N LYS A 178 6.29 -11.92 -5.75
CA LYS A 178 7.66 -11.46 -5.57
C LYS A 178 8.43 -11.62 -6.87
N ILE A 179 8.95 -10.52 -7.40
CA ILE A 179 9.77 -10.47 -8.61
C ILE A 179 11.21 -10.19 -8.18
N PRO A 180 12.10 -11.19 -8.22
CA PRO A 180 13.49 -10.99 -7.85
C PRO A 180 14.17 -9.92 -8.73
N TYR A 181 15.02 -9.09 -8.15
CA TYR A 181 15.63 -7.96 -8.88
C TYR A 181 16.47 -8.39 -10.09
N GLU A 182 17.07 -9.59 -10.07
CA GLU A 182 17.80 -10.13 -11.21
C GLU A 182 16.90 -10.39 -12.42
N LYS A 183 15.60 -10.66 -12.19
CA LYS A 183 14.61 -10.77 -13.27
C LYS A 183 14.20 -9.41 -13.83
N LEU A 184 14.43 -8.30 -13.12
CA LEU A 184 14.03 -6.96 -13.57
C LEU A 184 15.07 -6.27 -14.45
N LYS A 185 16.36 -6.68 -14.40
CA LYS A 185 17.52 -5.96 -14.97
C LYS A 185 17.38 -5.47 -16.42
N VAL A 186 16.54 -6.11 -17.24
CA VAL A 186 16.32 -5.75 -18.65
C VAL A 186 14.85 -5.44 -18.98
N HIS A 187 13.98 -5.42 -17.97
CA HIS A 187 12.52 -5.42 -18.16
C HIS A 187 11.81 -4.26 -17.47
N TRP A 188 12.48 -3.54 -16.58
CA TRP A 188 12.04 -2.25 -16.05
C TRP A 188 12.84 -1.10 -16.65
N ASN A 189 12.34 0.12 -16.49
CA ASN A 189 12.95 1.33 -17.03
C ASN A 189 14.41 1.45 -16.55
N PRO A 190 15.42 1.40 -17.43
CA PRO A 190 16.83 1.42 -17.01
C PRO A 190 17.26 2.76 -16.40
N SER A 191 16.47 3.82 -16.62
CA SER A 191 16.70 5.14 -16.02
C SER A 191 16.03 5.29 -14.65
N ASN A 192 15.31 4.27 -14.16
CA ASN A 192 14.68 4.37 -12.85
C ASN A 192 15.75 4.46 -11.74
N PRO A 193 15.51 5.27 -10.70
CA PRO A 193 16.52 5.56 -9.69
C PRO A 193 16.86 4.35 -8.82
N LEU A 194 15.99 3.33 -8.75
CA LEU A 194 16.20 2.13 -7.94
C LEU A 194 17.22 1.17 -8.58
N VAL A 195 17.50 1.26 -9.88
CA VAL A 195 18.44 0.35 -10.59
C VAL A 195 19.80 0.29 -9.92
N LYS A 196 20.27 1.42 -9.39
CA LYS A 196 21.59 1.54 -8.74
C LYS A 196 21.59 1.10 -7.28
N CYS A 197 20.41 0.86 -6.71
CA CYS A 197 20.22 0.61 -5.29
C CYS A 197 19.83 -0.84 -4.99
N VAL A 198 19.52 -1.64 -6.02
CA VAL A 198 19.13 -3.04 -5.87
C VAL A 198 20.31 -4.01 -6.02
N PRO A 199 20.35 -5.13 -5.25
CA PRO A 199 19.48 -5.42 -4.11
C PRO A 199 19.76 -4.48 -2.93
N PHE A 200 18.77 -4.26 -2.07
CA PHE A 200 18.90 -3.34 -0.94
C PHE A 200 19.55 -4.03 0.25
N THR A 201 20.46 -3.33 0.93
CA THR A 201 20.93 -3.71 2.26
C THR A 201 20.05 -2.99 3.28
N PRO A 202 19.22 -3.71 4.06
CA PRO A 202 18.41 -3.08 5.10
C PRO A 202 19.31 -2.46 6.16
N THR A 203 18.95 -1.29 6.64
CA THR A 203 19.60 -0.72 7.82
C THR A 203 19.02 -1.39 9.06
N THR A 204 19.89 -2.00 9.88
CA THR A 204 19.54 -2.70 11.12
C THR A 204 19.20 -1.76 12.27
N ASP A 205 19.24 -0.44 12.04
CA ASP A 205 18.83 0.55 13.02
C ASP A 205 17.31 0.51 13.14
N SER A 206 16.89 -0.48 13.93
CA SER A 206 15.56 -0.68 14.47
C SER A 206 15.04 0.67 14.92
N TRP A 207 13.86 1.03 14.44
CA TRP A 207 12.97 1.85 15.25
C TRP A 207 12.82 1.12 16.58
N THR A 208 13.64 1.50 17.56
CA THR A 208 13.28 1.32 18.96
C THR A 208 11.95 2.05 19.05
N GLU A 209 10.91 1.30 19.41
CA GLU A 209 9.54 1.78 19.55
C GLU A 209 9.56 3.22 20.07
N ILE A 210 9.09 4.15 19.24
CA ILE A 210 8.48 5.34 19.80
C ILE A 210 7.11 4.87 20.28
N SER A 211 7.11 4.11 21.36
CA SER A 211 5.93 3.89 22.19
C SER A 211 5.74 5.19 22.96
N GLU A 212 5.07 6.16 22.34
CA GLU A 212 4.48 7.24 23.12
C GLU A 212 3.44 6.60 24.04
N GLU A 213 3.80 6.51 25.31
CA GLU A 213 2.92 6.37 26.47
C GLU A 213 1.64 7.18 26.24
N SER A 214 0.60 6.51 25.77
CA SER A 214 -0.76 7.06 25.69
C SER A 214 -1.65 6.52 26.82
N ASP A 215 -1.04 5.94 27.86
CA ASP A 215 -1.72 5.36 29.02
C ASP A 215 -2.14 6.39 30.08
N GLU A 216 -1.72 7.67 30.00
CA GLU A 216 -2.08 8.66 31.03
C GLU A 216 -3.41 9.41 30.80
N LEU A 217 -4.08 9.25 29.66
CA LEU A 217 -5.36 9.95 29.41
C LEU A 217 -6.63 9.11 29.71
N ALA A 218 -6.49 7.83 30.07
CA ALA A 218 -7.63 6.96 30.38
C ALA A 218 -8.06 6.96 31.86
N SER A 219 -7.34 7.65 32.76
CA SER A 219 -7.62 7.62 34.21
C SER A 219 -8.36 8.84 34.77
N SER A 220 -8.67 9.87 33.95
CA SER A 220 -9.27 11.12 34.42
C SER A 220 -10.66 11.42 33.86
N GLN A 221 -11.54 10.41 33.79
CA GLN A 221 -13.00 10.65 33.73
C GLN A 221 -13.73 9.69 34.68
N LYS A 222 -13.58 9.95 35.98
CA LYS A 222 -14.62 9.66 36.97
C LYS A 222 -15.16 10.99 37.47
N PHE A 223 -16.33 11.38 36.99
CA PHE A 223 -17.38 12.08 37.75
C PHE A 223 -18.72 11.77 37.09
#